data_AF-A0A438G4J0-F1
#
_entry.id   AF-A0A438G4J0-F1
#
_cell.length_a   1.000
_cell.length_b   1.000
_cell.length_c   1.000
_cell.angle_alpha   90.00
_cell.angle_beta   90.00
_cell.angle_gamma   90.00
#
_symmetry.space_group_name_H-M   'P 1'
#
loop_
_entity.id
_entity.type
_entity.pdbx_description
1 polymer ?
#
loop_
_entity_poly.entity_id
_entity_poly.type
_entity_poly.pdbx_seq_one_letter_code
_entity_poly.pdbx_strand_id
1 'polypeptide(L)'
;MHQPPGFVNTQNPSHVCCLHKVLYGLKQAPRAWFTKLNSYLLTFGFQNSWADTSLFFHHTTTDLLIILIYVDDILITGSSTTQVFSFIKHLNNTFTLRDLGNLCWGFVEPSFV
;
A
#
# COMPACT_ATOMS: atom_id res chain seq x y z
N MET A 1 -29.61 -2.18 -12.07
CA MET A 1 -29.05 -1.15 -11.17
C MET A 1 -30.16 -0.13 -10.91
N HIS A 2 -30.30 0.35 -9.68
CA HIS A 2 -31.34 1.31 -9.31
C HIS A 2 -30.71 2.50 -8.60
N GLN A 3 -31.37 3.66 -8.64
CA GLN A 3 -30.95 4.84 -7.89
C GLN A 3 -30.96 4.54 -6.38
N PRO A 4 -30.00 5.05 -5.61
CA PRO A 4 -29.99 4.84 -4.18
C PRO A 4 -31.22 5.51 -3.52
N PRO A 5 -31.80 4.89 -2.48
CA PRO A 5 -32.90 5.48 -1.73
C PRO A 5 -32.55 6.88 -1.24
N GLY A 6 -33.43 7.87 -1.47
CA GLY A 6 -33.21 9.27 -1.07
C GLY A 6 -32.54 10.17 -2.12
N PHE A 7 -32.06 9.62 -3.25
CA PHE A 7 -31.47 10.40 -4.36
C PHE A 7 -32.18 10.15 -5.69
N VAL A 8 -33.46 9.75 -5.64
CA VAL A 8 -34.23 9.43 -6.84
C VAL A 8 -34.54 10.70 -7.62
N ASN A 9 -34.09 10.77 -8.87
CA ASN A 9 -34.36 11.91 -9.74
C ASN A 9 -35.63 11.63 -10.58
N THR A 10 -36.69 12.39 -10.33
CA THR A 10 -37.98 12.26 -11.02
C THR A 10 -37.92 12.62 -12.50
N GLN A 11 -36.98 13.47 -12.92
CA GLN A 11 -36.81 13.85 -14.33
C GLN A 11 -36.00 12.82 -15.12
N ASN A 12 -35.12 12.07 -14.46
CA ASN A 12 -34.27 11.05 -15.08
C ASN A 12 -34.26 9.77 -14.22
N PRO A 13 -35.34 8.98 -14.22
CA PRO A 13 -35.51 7.84 -13.32
C PRO A 13 -34.59 6.65 -13.63
N SER A 14 -34.04 6.59 -14.85
CA SER A 14 -33.13 5.53 -15.30
C SER A 14 -31.64 5.85 -15.08
N HIS A 15 -31.30 7.09 -14.72
CA HIS A 15 -29.89 7.46 -14.49
C HIS A 15 -29.35 6.81 -13.23
N VAL A 16 -28.18 6.18 -13.31
CA VAL A 16 -27.48 5.60 -12.16
C VAL A 16 -26.08 6.18 -12.06
N CYS A 17 -25.55 6.32 -10.85
CA CYS A 17 -24.18 6.81 -10.65
C CYS A 17 -23.18 5.78 -11.15
N CYS A 18 -22.37 6.16 -12.15
CA CYS A 18 -21.23 5.37 -12.59
C CYS A 18 -19.97 5.80 -11.84
N LEU A 19 -19.37 4.86 -11.13
CA LEU A 19 -18.17 5.11 -10.36
C LEU A 19 -16.93 4.98 -11.26
N HIS A 20 -16.23 6.09 -11.49
CA HIS A 20 -15.02 6.12 -12.32
C HIS A 20 -13.74 5.70 -11.55
N LYS A 21 -13.78 5.76 -10.21
CA LYS A 21 -12.68 5.37 -9.31
C LYS A 21 -13.26 4.74 -8.06
N VAL A 22 -12.63 3.68 -7.56
CA VAL A 22 -13.05 2.97 -6.34
C VAL A 22 -13.28 3.93 -5.15
N LEU A 23 -14.35 3.69 -4.39
CA LEU A 23 -14.63 4.44 -3.16
C LEU A 23 -13.77 3.92 -2.01
N TYR A 24 -13.29 4.83 -1.17
CA TYR A 24 -12.75 4.48 0.14
C TYR A 24 -13.81 3.74 0.98
N GLY A 25 -13.39 2.73 1.74
CA GLY A 25 -14.29 1.90 2.56
C GLY A 25 -14.86 0.67 1.85
N LEU A 26 -14.72 0.53 0.53
CA LEU A 26 -14.99 -0.72 -0.16
C LEU A 26 -13.87 -1.73 0.13
N LYS A 27 -14.19 -2.86 0.77
CA LYS A 27 -13.20 -3.94 1.05
C LYS A 27 -12.48 -4.49 -0.18
N GLN A 28 -13.08 -4.34 -1.37
CA GLN A 28 -12.50 -4.88 -2.62
C GLN A 28 -11.33 -4.05 -3.15
N ALA A 29 -11.36 -2.72 -2.96
CA ALA A 29 -10.33 -1.83 -3.46
C ALA A 29 -8.94 -2.07 -2.81
N PRO A 30 -8.78 -2.09 -1.47
CA PRO A 30 -7.49 -2.33 -0.83
C PRO A 30 -7.01 -3.76 -1.07
N ARG A 31 -7.92 -4.75 -1.18
CA ARG A 31 -7.56 -6.14 -1.51
C ARG A 31 -6.99 -6.26 -2.93
N ALA A 32 -7.60 -5.61 -3.91
CA ALA A 32 -7.12 -5.60 -5.29
C ALA A 32 -5.76 -4.89 -5.40
N TRP A 33 -5.61 -3.77 -4.70
CA TRP A 33 -4.34 -3.04 -4.63
C TRP A 33 -3.24 -3.88 -3.99
N PHE A 34 -3.50 -4.50 -2.83
CA PHE A 34 -2.54 -5.37 -2.16
C PHE A 34 -2.16 -6.57 -3.03
N THR A 35 -3.12 -7.20 -3.71
CA THR A 35 -2.85 -8.34 -4.60
C THR A 35 -1.91 -7.93 -5.74
N LYS A 36 -2.14 -6.75 -6.34
CA LYS A 36 -1.26 -6.21 -7.38
C LYS A 36 0.14 -5.91 -6.85
N LEU A 37 0.24 -5.26 -5.69
CA LEU A 37 1.52 -4.97 -5.04
C LEU A 37 2.28 -6.25 -4.68
N ASN A 38 1.61 -7.21 -4.06
CA ASN A 38 2.18 -8.53 -3.71
C ASN A 38 2.75 -9.22 -4.96
N SER A 39 1.98 -9.29 -6.05
CA SER A 39 2.48 -9.90 -7.29
C SER A 39 3.71 -9.18 -7.86
N TYR A 40 3.74 -7.85 -7.79
CA TYR A 40 4.89 -7.05 -8.22
C TYR A 40 6.13 -7.31 -7.36
N LEU A 41 5.97 -7.31 -6.03
CA LEU A 41 7.07 -7.58 -5.09
C LEU A 41 7.67 -8.97 -5.32
N LEU A 42 6.83 -9.98 -5.52
CA LEU A 42 7.28 -11.34 -5.86
C LEU A 42 8.05 -11.38 -7.18
N THR A 43 7.60 -10.67 -8.22
CA THR A 43 8.34 -10.59 -9.50
C THR A 43 9.67 -9.84 -9.38
N PHE A 44 9.77 -8.92 -8.42
CA PHE A 44 11.00 -8.20 -8.10
C PHE A 44 11.98 -9.07 -7.28
N GLY A 45 11.53 -10.22 -6.77
CA GLY A 45 12.35 -11.16 -6.00
C GLY A 45 12.17 -11.08 -4.48
N PHE A 46 11.20 -10.30 -3.99
CA PHE A 46 10.86 -10.32 -2.58
C PHE A 46 10.20 -11.64 -2.18
N GLN A 47 10.35 -12.02 -0.92
CA GLN A 47 9.70 -13.16 -0.29
C GLN A 47 8.84 -12.67 0.86
N ASN A 48 7.61 -13.18 0.98
CA ASN A 48 6.74 -12.87 2.11
C ASN A 48 7.25 -13.57 3.37
N SER A 49 7.08 -12.90 4.51
CA SER A 49 7.27 -13.51 5.81
C SER A 49 6.22 -14.59 6.04
N TRP A 50 6.64 -15.69 6.67
CA TRP A 50 5.73 -16.73 7.11
C TRP A 50 4.89 -16.29 8.32
N ALA A 51 5.45 -15.40 9.14
CA ALA A 51 4.80 -14.90 10.35
C ALA A 51 3.82 -13.75 10.08
N ASP A 52 4.05 -12.98 9.01
CA ASP A 52 3.23 -11.81 8.68
C ASP A 52 3.13 -11.62 7.16
N THR A 53 1.91 -11.74 6.62
CA THR A 53 1.64 -11.59 5.19
C THR A 53 1.92 -10.19 4.64
N SER A 54 2.01 -9.19 5.50
CA SER A 54 2.28 -7.80 5.15
C SER A 54 3.78 -7.45 5.13
N LEU A 55 4.62 -8.38 5.58
CA LEU A 55 6.06 -8.21 5.69
C LEU A 55 6.76 -8.98 4.56
N PHE A 56 7.66 -8.28 3.86
CA PHE A 56 8.41 -8.80 2.73
C PHE A 56 9.89 -8.56 2.94
N PHE A 57 10.70 -9.52 2.52
CA PHE A 57 12.15 -9.44 2.59
C PHE A 57 12.76 -9.71 1.23
N HIS A 58 13.77 -8.95 0.88
CA HIS A 58 14.64 -9.21 -0.27
C HIS A 58 16.07 -9.23 0.25
N HIS A 59 16.63 -10.43 0.34
CA HIS A 59 17.95 -10.68 0.88
C HIS A 59 18.90 -11.10 -0.25
N THR A 60 19.94 -10.32 -0.48
CA THR A 60 21.09 -10.68 -1.31
C THR A 60 22.27 -11.06 -0.41
N THR A 61 23.41 -11.44 -0.99
CA THR A 61 24.61 -11.77 -0.21
C THR A 61 25.16 -10.58 0.58
N THR A 62 24.87 -9.35 0.16
CA THR A 62 25.42 -8.13 0.75
C THR A 62 24.35 -7.23 1.38
N ASP A 63 23.09 -7.35 0.96
CA ASP A 63 22.06 -6.40 1.31
C ASP A 63 20.75 -7.05 1.70
N LEU A 64 20.04 -6.37 2.60
CA LEU A 64 18.71 -6.73 3.03
C LEU A 64 17.79 -5.53 2.81
N LEU A 65 16.71 -5.74 2.07
CA LEU A 65 15.58 -4.83 1.97
C LEU A 65 14.37 -5.46 2.66
N ILE A 66 13.67 -4.66 3.43
CA ILE A 66 12.48 -5.06 4.17
C ILE A 66 11.37 -4.09 3.82
N ILE A 67 10.20 -4.63 3.49
CA ILE A 67 8.99 -3.84 3.24
C ILE A 67 7.92 -4.33 4.19
N LEU A 68 7.27 -3.40 4.88
CA LEU A 68 6.10 -3.66 5.70
C LEU A 68 4.93 -2.83 5.18
N ILE A 69 3.79 -3.46 4.94
CA ILE A 69 2.59 -2.81 4.39
C ILE A 69 1.54 -2.72 5.48
N TYR A 70 1.14 -1.53 5.87
CA TYR A 70 0.08 -1.31 6.83
C TYR A 70 -1.08 -0.55 6.20
N VAL A 71 -2.08 -1.29 5.72
CA VAL A 71 -3.28 -0.75 5.03
C VAL A 71 -2.90 0.11 3.82
N ASP A 72 -2.81 1.42 4.00
CA ASP A 72 -2.50 2.41 2.97
C ASP A 72 -1.04 2.89 3.03
N ASP A 73 -0.32 2.57 4.11
CA ASP A 73 1.06 2.99 4.34
C ASP A 73 2.05 1.87 3.99
N ILE A 74 3.18 2.24 3.38
CA ILE A 74 4.28 1.32 3.08
C ILE A 74 5.53 1.82 3.79
N LEU A 75 6.04 1.00 4.69
CA LEU A 75 7.33 1.16 5.32
C LEU A 75 8.38 0.40 4.50
N ILE A 76 9.46 1.09 4.11
CA ILE A 76 10.58 0.48 3.39
C ILE A 76 11.86 0.79 4.19
N THR A 77 12.61 -0.25 4.54
CA THR A 77 13.88 -0.14 5.23
C THR A 77 14.89 -1.14 4.67
N GLY A 78 16.18 -0.95 4.94
CA GLY A 78 17.20 -1.87 4.50
C GLY A 78 18.61 -1.49 4.94
N SER A 79 19.56 -2.36 4.61
CA SER A 79 20.98 -2.20 4.93
C SER A 79 21.63 -1.03 4.18
N SER A 80 21.22 -0.81 2.93
CA SER A 80 21.80 0.21 2.04
C SER A 80 20.78 1.27 1.69
N THR A 81 21.02 2.50 2.15
CA THR A 81 20.17 3.66 1.85
C THR A 81 20.05 3.89 0.34
N THR A 82 21.12 3.68 -0.42
CA THR A 82 21.12 3.79 -1.89
C THR A 82 20.16 2.80 -2.54
N GLN A 83 20.11 1.56 -2.06
CA GLN A 83 19.17 0.57 -2.58
C GLN A 83 17.73 0.89 -2.20
N VAL A 84 17.49 1.35 -0.97
CA VAL A 84 16.18 1.82 -0.52
C VAL A 84 15.68 2.94 -1.44
N PHE A 85 16.47 3.99 -1.68
CA PHE A 85 16.08 5.09 -2.56
C PHE A 85 15.87 4.65 -4.02
N SER A 86 16.73 3.78 -4.54
CA SER A 86 16.57 3.22 -5.89
C SER A 86 15.24 2.45 -6.01
N PHE A 87 14.93 1.63 -5.01
CA PHE A 87 13.72 0.85 -4.96
C PHE A 87 12.47 1.73 -4.82
N ILE A 88 12.47 2.73 -3.93
CA ILE A 88 11.39 3.73 -3.81
C ILE A 88 11.13 4.40 -5.16
N LYS A 89 12.19 4.76 -5.91
CA LYS A 89 12.05 5.34 -7.25
C LYS A 89 11.41 4.37 -8.25
N HIS A 90 11.80 3.09 -8.24
CA HIS A 90 11.15 2.06 -9.08
C HIS A 90 9.67 1.86 -8.72
N LEU A 91 9.36 1.89 -7.43
CA LEU A 91 8.00 1.72 -6.93
C LEU A 91 7.12 2.91 -7.31
N ASN A 92 7.62 4.14 -7.18
CA ASN A 92 6.94 5.36 -7.62
C ASN A 92 6.69 5.44 -9.14
N ASN A 93 7.55 4.79 -9.95
CA ASN A 93 7.32 4.70 -11.39
C ASN A 93 6.19 3.71 -11.76
N THR A 94 5.99 2.69 -10.92
CA THR A 94 5.01 1.61 -11.19
C THR A 94 3.67 1.87 -10.53
N PHE A 95 3.70 2.50 -9.35
CA PHE A 95 2.55 2.85 -8.54
C PHE A 95 2.57 4.34 -8.26
N THR A 96 1.41 4.99 -8.38
CA THR A 96 1.25 6.39 -7.95
C THR A 96 1.22 6.44 -6.43
N LEU A 97 2.39 6.45 -5.80
CA LEU A 97 2.53 6.62 -4.37
C LEU A 97 2.99 8.03 -4.04
N ARG A 98 2.64 8.47 -2.83
CA ARG A 98 3.14 9.71 -2.25
C ARG A 98 4.25 9.36 -1.27
N ASP A 99 5.45 9.84 -1.54
CA ASP A 99 6.55 9.75 -0.58
C ASP A 99 6.24 10.66 0.62
N LEU A 100 6.22 10.08 1.81
CA LEU A 100 5.99 10.79 3.08
C LEU A 100 7.30 11.23 3.76
N GLY A 101 8.45 10.90 3.16
CA GLY A 101 9.78 11.19 3.70
C GLY A 101 10.25 10.15 4.72
N ASN A 102 11.40 10.44 5.33
CA ASN A 102 11.99 9.55 6.33
C ASN A 102 11.13 9.48 7.58
N LEU A 103 11.00 8.28 8.14
CA LEU A 103 10.32 8.09 9.41
C LEU A 103 11.17 8.65 10.55
N CYS A 104 10.64 9.68 11.21
CA CYS A 104 11.16 10.17 12.48
C CYS A 104 10.39 9.50 13.62
N TRP A 105 10.88 8.37 14.13
CA TRP A 105 10.37 7.79 15.38
C TRP A 105 11.29 8.18 16.53
N GLY A 106 10.77 9.00 17.47
CA GLY A 106 11.34 9.14 18.81
C GLY A 106 10.71 8.09 19.72
N PHE A 107 11.53 7.29 20.40
CA PHE A 107 11.04 6.42 21.47
C PHE A 107 10.57 7.30 22.65
N VAL A 108 9.31 7.15 23.03
CA VAL A 108 8.83 7.53 24.36
C VAL A 108 9.19 6.36 25.27
N GLU A 109 10.14 6.57 26.16
CA GLU A 109 10.39 5.64 27.26
C GLU A 109 9.14 5.63 28.16
N PRO A 110 8.57 4.47 28.53
CA PRO A 110 7.59 4.44 29.58
C PRO A 110 8.34 4.78 30.87
N SER A 111 8.19 6.01 31.36
CA SER A 111 8.63 6.37 32.70
C SER A 111 7.86 5.51 33.70
N PHE A 112 8.42 4.37 34.07
CA PHE A 112 8.11 3.74 35.35
C PHE A 112 8.96 4.43 36.40
N VAL A 113 8.52 5.62 36.82
CA VAL A 113 8.73 6.18 38.16
C VAL A 113 7.43 6.85 38.58
#